data_AF-A0A955HIH9-F1
#
_entry.id   AF-A0A955HIH9-F1
#
_cell.length_a   1.000
_cell.length_b   1.000
_cell.length_c   1.000
_cell.angle_alpha   90.00
_cell.angle_beta   90.00
_cell.angle_gamma   90.00
#
_symmetry.space_group_name_H-M   'P 1'
#
loop_
_entity.id
_entity.type
_entity.pdbx_description
1 polymer ?
#
loop_
_entity_poly.entity_id
_entity_poly.type
_entity_poly.pdbx_seq_one_letter_code
_entity_poly.pdbx_strand_id
1 'polypeptide(L)'
;MHDLDRIEASILRHGFKNPPKLDELLGVVEGHGRILALHRMWSRGDNPPSGVEEWMVPVITGNDSETVWEGMAYAIDHNNTTLADLVEPSELWDDRYDAVLELLSTHDNLPVTAFSDDEGVIVRVKHTDDSGADLFDMVAHNGWVRC
;
A
#
# COMPACT_ATOMS: atom_id res chain seq x y z
N MET A 1 2.86 9.06 -3.57
CA MET A 1 4.34 9.12 -3.75
C MET A 1 5.01 8.88 -2.39
N HIS A 2 6.06 8.05 -2.30
CA HIS A 2 6.74 7.77 -1.02
C HIS A 2 8.01 8.64 -0.85
N ASP A 3 8.24 9.15 0.36
CA ASP A 3 9.51 9.81 0.72
C ASP A 3 10.60 8.76 1.02
N LEU A 4 11.18 8.22 -0.06
CA LEU A 4 12.14 7.12 0.02
C LEU A 4 13.40 7.50 0.82
N ASP A 5 13.82 8.76 0.78
CA ASP A 5 15.03 9.21 1.49
C ASP A 5 14.84 9.13 3.01
N ARG A 6 13.68 9.57 3.51
CA ARG A 6 13.36 9.43 4.94
C ARG A 6 13.14 7.98 5.35
N ILE A 7 12.53 7.16 4.49
CA ILE A 7 12.33 5.74 4.76
C ILE A 7 13.69 5.03 4.87
N GLU A 8 14.61 5.26 3.93
CA GLU A 8 15.96 4.70 3.99
C GLU A 8 16.72 5.16 5.24
N ALA A 9 16.67 6.45 5.55
CA ALA A 9 17.31 6.99 6.75
C ALA A 9 16.77 6.32 8.03
N SER A 10 15.46 6.07 8.09
CA SER A 10 14.84 5.34 9.19
C SER A 10 15.32 3.89 9.27
N ILE A 11 15.31 3.16 8.15
CA ILE A 11 15.76 1.76 8.07
C ILE A 11 17.25 1.65 8.47
N LEU A 12 18.11 2.53 7.97
CA LEU A 12 19.53 2.55 8.31
C LEU A 12 19.76 2.83 9.81
N ARG A 13 18.96 3.74 10.39
CA ARG A 13 19.10 4.14 11.79
C ARG A 13 18.54 3.10 12.76
N HIS A 14 17.44 2.43 12.39
CA HIS A 14 16.64 1.63 13.33
C HIS A 14 16.49 0.16 12.96
N GLY A 15 16.91 -0.23 11.75
CA GLY A 15 16.66 -1.54 11.16
C GLY A 15 15.28 -1.65 10.52
N PHE A 16 15.09 -2.69 9.71
CA PHE A 16 13.79 -3.07 9.16
C PHE A 16 12.95 -3.76 10.24
N LYS A 17 11.87 -3.08 10.68
CA LYS A 17 11.09 -3.49 11.87
C LYS A 17 9.62 -3.73 11.62
N ASN A 18 9.12 -3.33 10.46
CA ASN A 18 7.71 -3.45 10.13
C ASN A 18 7.57 -4.23 8.82
N PRO A 19 7.23 -5.54 8.88
CA PRO A 19 7.04 -6.34 7.69
C PRO A 19 5.87 -5.80 6.85
N PRO A 20 5.91 -5.93 5.52
CA PRO A 20 4.77 -5.64 4.67
C PRO A 20 3.81 -6.84 4.60
N LYS A 21 2.52 -6.58 4.39
CA LYS A 21 1.54 -7.57 3.94
C LYS A 21 1.71 -7.83 2.45
N LEU A 22 1.86 -9.10 2.13
CA LEU A 22 1.71 -9.63 0.80
C LEU A 22 0.32 -10.24 0.68
N ASP A 23 -0.31 -9.94 -0.43
CA ASP A 23 -1.55 -10.52 -0.89
C ASP A 23 -1.25 -11.32 -2.17
N GLU A 24 -1.66 -12.57 -2.26
CA GLU A 24 -1.34 -13.39 -3.44
C GLU A 24 -1.98 -12.88 -4.73
N LEU A 25 -3.16 -12.26 -4.64
CA LEU A 25 -3.88 -11.71 -5.78
C LEU A 25 -3.29 -10.38 -6.24
N LEU A 26 -2.83 -9.57 -5.29
CA LEU A 26 -2.49 -8.15 -5.51
C LEU A 26 -1.00 -7.81 -5.36
N GLY A 27 -0.20 -8.72 -4.82
CA GLY A 27 1.16 -8.44 -4.40
C GLY A 27 1.21 -7.63 -3.10
N VAL A 28 2.18 -6.72 -2.97
CA VAL A 28 2.40 -5.97 -1.72
C VAL A 28 1.34 -4.88 -1.56
N VAL A 29 0.40 -5.09 -0.65
CA VAL A 29 -0.74 -4.19 -0.40
C VAL A 29 -0.46 -3.14 0.68
N GLU A 30 0.47 -3.40 1.60
CA GLU A 30 0.93 -2.41 2.59
C GLU A 30 2.46 -2.42 2.70
N GLY A 31 3.05 -1.30 3.10
CA GLY A 31 4.52 -1.21 3.28
C GLY A 31 5.30 -1.10 1.96
N HIS A 32 4.63 -0.81 0.85
CA HIS A 32 5.21 -0.65 -0.49
C HIS A 32 6.44 0.28 -0.52
N GLY A 33 6.35 1.44 0.15
CA GLY A 33 7.47 2.39 0.24
C GLY A 33 8.74 1.82 0.88
N ARG A 34 8.61 0.85 1.80
CA ARG A 34 9.78 0.20 2.43
C ARG A 34 10.44 -0.80 1.47
N ILE A 35 9.64 -1.53 0.69
CA ILE A 35 10.17 -2.42 -0.36
C ILE A 35 10.89 -1.61 -1.44
N LEU A 36 10.30 -0.51 -1.92
CA LEU A 36 10.96 0.38 -2.88
C LEU A 36 12.27 0.98 -2.34
N ALA A 37 12.29 1.37 -1.06
CA ALA A 37 13.50 1.86 -0.42
C ALA A 37 14.60 0.78 -0.39
N LEU A 38 14.25 -0.46 0.00
CA LEU A 38 15.21 -1.58 -0.01
C LEU A 38 15.71 -1.92 -1.41
N HIS A 39 14.82 -1.93 -2.41
CA HIS A 39 15.20 -2.13 -3.81
C HIS A 39 16.17 -1.03 -4.30
N ARG A 40 15.93 0.24 -3.91
CA ARG A 40 16.82 1.36 -4.24
C ARG A 40 18.17 1.22 -3.55
N MET A 41 18.23 0.78 -2.29
CA MET A 41 19.50 0.50 -1.60
C MET A 41 20.25 -0.67 -2.24
N TRP A 42 19.55 -1.74 -2.60
CA TRP A 42 20.14 -2.92 -3.27
C TRP A 42 20.75 -2.57 -4.62
N SER A 43 20.01 -1.84 -5.45
CA SER A 43 20.47 -1.42 -6.78
C SER A 43 21.69 -0.47 -6.75
N ARG A 44 21.92 0.22 -5.64
CA ARG A 44 23.16 1.00 -5.40
C ARG A 44 24.36 0.15 -4.97
N GLY A 45 24.14 -1.12 -4.62
CA GLY A 45 25.19 -2.00 -4.10
C GLY A 45 25.53 -1.75 -2.62
N ASP A 46 24.58 -1.22 -1.85
CA ASP A 46 24.74 -1.05 -0.41
C ASP A 46 24.86 -2.41 0.31
N ASN A 47 25.19 -2.40 1.61
CA ASN A 47 25.05 -3.60 2.44
C ASN A 47 23.61 -3.72 2.96
N PRO A 48 23.06 -4.94 3.10
CA PRO A 48 21.74 -5.14 3.73
C PRO A 48 21.69 -4.48 5.12
N PRO A 49 20.68 -3.65 5.40
CA PRO A 49 20.52 -3.05 6.72
C PRO A 49 20.08 -4.11 7.75
N SER A 50 20.20 -3.78 9.04
CA SER A 50 19.75 -4.67 10.12
C SER A 50 18.28 -5.09 9.93
N GLY A 51 17.97 -6.38 10.07
CA GLY A 51 16.65 -6.94 9.83
C GLY A 51 16.35 -7.30 8.37
N VAL A 52 17.33 -7.17 7.46
CA VAL A 52 17.26 -7.63 6.07
C VAL A 52 18.33 -8.70 5.85
N GLU A 53 17.93 -9.88 5.41
CA GLU A 53 18.82 -11.04 5.22
C GLU A 53 18.93 -11.37 3.74
N GLU A 54 20.12 -11.29 3.15
CA GLU A 54 20.33 -11.53 1.71
C GLU A 54 19.38 -10.74 0.79
N TRP A 55 19.02 -9.50 1.18
CA TRP A 55 18.01 -8.69 0.50
C TRP A 55 16.59 -9.29 0.50
N MET A 56 16.32 -10.14 1.47
CA MET A 56 15.00 -10.68 1.79
C MET A 56 14.49 -10.10 3.11
N VAL A 57 13.19 -9.88 3.16
CA VAL A 57 12.47 -9.46 4.37
C VAL A 57 11.27 -10.37 4.63
N PRO A 58 10.90 -10.58 5.90
CA PRO A 58 9.67 -11.30 6.22
C PRO A 58 8.46 -10.51 5.75
N VAL A 59 7.44 -11.22 5.29
CA VAL A 59 6.13 -10.65 4.94
C VAL A 59 5.00 -11.33 5.70
N ILE A 60 3.90 -10.62 5.89
CA ILE A 60 2.65 -11.18 6.42
C ILE A 60 1.85 -11.74 5.24
N THR A 61 1.37 -12.99 5.35
CA THR A 61 0.61 -13.71 4.30
C THR A 61 -0.60 -14.43 4.90
N GLY A 62 -1.51 -14.94 4.06
CA GLY A 62 -2.61 -15.83 4.48
C GLY A 62 -3.89 -15.15 4.93
N ASN A 63 -3.99 -13.84 4.72
CA ASN A 63 -5.23 -13.07 4.79
C ASN A 63 -5.40 -12.30 3.48
N ASP A 64 -5.46 -13.09 2.40
CA ASP A 64 -5.53 -12.60 1.03
C ASP A 64 -6.95 -12.10 0.71
N SER A 65 -7.00 -11.07 -0.13
CA SER A 65 -8.25 -10.48 -0.57
C SER A 65 -8.97 -11.44 -1.52
N GLU A 66 -10.28 -11.60 -1.38
CA GLU A 66 -11.08 -12.42 -2.29
C GLU A 66 -11.18 -11.77 -3.67
N THR A 67 -11.08 -10.44 -3.72
CA THR A 67 -11.14 -9.64 -4.95
C THR A 67 -10.12 -8.50 -4.94
N VAL A 68 -9.81 -7.99 -6.14
CA VAL A 68 -8.96 -6.80 -6.30
C VAL A 68 -9.55 -5.58 -5.59
N TRP A 69 -10.89 -5.46 -5.59
CA TRP A 69 -11.61 -4.34 -5.00
C TRP A 69 -11.52 -4.34 -3.47
N GLU A 70 -11.65 -5.52 -2.85
CA GLU A 70 -11.47 -5.67 -1.40
C GLU A 70 -10.06 -5.25 -0.97
N GLY A 71 -9.02 -5.70 -1.68
CA GLY A 71 -7.66 -5.35 -1.31
C GLY A 71 -7.32 -3.88 -1.56
N MET A 72 -7.89 -3.25 -2.58
CA MET A 72 -7.82 -1.80 -2.78
C MET A 72 -8.51 -1.05 -1.64
N ALA A 73 -9.70 -1.48 -1.21
CA ALA A 73 -10.41 -0.88 -0.10
C ALA A 73 -9.63 -1.00 1.21
N TYR A 74 -9.08 -2.19 1.47
CA TYR A 74 -8.18 -2.44 2.61
C TYR A 74 -6.95 -1.54 2.59
N ALA A 75 -6.29 -1.36 1.44
CA ALA A 75 -5.12 -0.48 1.33
C ALA A 75 -5.46 0.97 1.69
N ILE A 76 -6.68 1.42 1.35
CA ILE A 76 -7.18 2.73 1.76
C ILE A 76 -7.40 2.78 3.27
N ASP A 77 -8.14 1.81 3.82
CA ASP A 77 -8.42 1.74 5.25
C ASP A 77 -7.15 1.68 6.11
N HIS A 78 -6.14 0.91 5.68
CA HIS A 78 -4.86 0.81 6.38
C HIS A 78 -4.12 2.15 6.43
N ASN A 79 -4.07 2.87 5.30
CA ASN A 79 -3.41 4.16 5.23
C ASN A 79 -4.16 5.23 6.04
N ASN A 80 -5.49 5.27 5.90
CA ASN A 80 -6.34 6.20 6.63
C ASN A 80 -6.22 5.97 8.14
N THR A 81 -6.38 4.74 8.63
CA THR A 81 -6.25 4.42 10.07
C THR A 81 -4.86 4.70 10.64
N THR A 82 -3.80 4.60 9.83
CA THR A 82 -2.43 4.93 10.26
C THR A 82 -2.25 6.43 10.54
N LEU A 83 -3.05 7.28 9.89
CA LEU A 83 -2.88 8.75 9.91
C LEU A 83 -4.13 9.52 10.35
N ALA A 84 -5.21 8.82 10.73
CA ALA A 84 -6.55 9.39 10.97
C ALA A 84 -6.58 10.56 11.96
N ASP A 85 -5.71 10.54 12.99
CA ASP A 85 -5.64 11.62 14.00
C ASP A 85 -4.69 12.78 13.59
N LEU A 86 -4.01 12.66 12.46
CA LEU A 86 -2.92 13.56 12.05
C LEU A 86 -3.26 14.35 10.79
N VAL A 87 -4.02 13.77 9.88
CA VAL A 87 -4.28 14.30 8.53
C VAL A 87 -5.65 13.79 8.07
N GLU A 88 -6.46 14.66 7.47
CA GLU A 88 -7.72 14.26 6.84
C GLU A 88 -7.45 13.29 5.69
N PRO A 89 -8.27 12.25 5.45
CA PRO A 89 -8.03 11.31 4.36
C PRO A 89 -7.81 12.00 3.01
N SER A 90 -8.59 13.02 2.67
CA SER A 90 -8.44 13.76 1.41
C SER A 90 -7.10 14.49 1.26
N GLU A 91 -6.41 14.80 2.35
CA GLU A 91 -5.06 15.41 2.34
C GLU A 91 -3.95 14.35 2.22
N LEU A 92 -4.26 13.08 2.49
CA LEU A 92 -3.32 11.96 2.40
C LEU A 92 -3.12 11.47 0.97
N TRP A 93 -4.17 11.57 0.16
CA TRP A 93 -4.21 11.01 -1.18
C TRP A 93 -4.01 12.07 -2.27
N ASP A 94 -3.65 11.63 -3.48
CA ASP A 94 -3.53 12.51 -4.63
C ASP A 94 -4.91 12.77 -5.28
N ASP A 95 -4.92 13.51 -6.39
CA ASP A 95 -6.10 13.87 -7.16
C ASP A 95 -6.86 12.66 -7.74
N ARG A 96 -6.34 11.44 -7.60
CA ARG A 96 -7.01 10.20 -8.02
C ARG A 96 -7.84 9.56 -6.92
N TYR A 97 -7.82 10.07 -5.69
CA TYR A 97 -8.56 9.49 -4.56
C TYR A 97 -10.05 9.33 -4.87
N ASP A 98 -10.68 10.41 -5.33
CA ASP A 98 -12.10 10.41 -5.67
C ASP A 98 -12.43 9.41 -6.79
N ALA A 99 -11.54 9.28 -7.79
CA ALA A 99 -11.70 8.32 -8.88
C ALA A 99 -11.60 6.86 -8.39
N VAL A 100 -10.71 6.58 -7.42
CA VAL A 100 -10.61 5.26 -6.80
C VAL A 100 -11.85 4.97 -5.95
N LEU A 101 -12.35 5.94 -5.19
CA LEU A 101 -13.59 5.77 -4.42
C LEU A 101 -14.81 5.56 -5.33
N GLU A 102 -14.90 6.27 -6.47
CA GLU A 102 -15.95 6.04 -7.46
C GLU A 102 -15.87 4.62 -8.03
N LEU A 103 -14.66 4.17 -8.40
CA LEU A 103 -14.45 2.81 -8.90
C LEU A 103 -14.86 1.75 -7.87
N LEU A 104 -14.46 1.91 -6.60
CA LEU A 104 -14.83 0.99 -5.53
C LEU A 104 -16.33 1.02 -5.22
N SER A 105 -16.98 2.18 -5.34
CA SER A 105 -18.44 2.30 -5.25
C SER A 105 -19.16 1.47 -6.32
N THR A 106 -18.66 1.42 -7.56
CA THR A 106 -19.29 0.62 -8.62
C THR A 106 -19.22 -0.90 -8.38
N HIS A 107 -18.35 -1.33 -7.47
CA HIS A 107 -18.13 -2.73 -7.11
C HIS A 107 -18.64 -3.09 -5.71
N ASP A 108 -19.33 -2.18 -5.01
CA ASP A 108 -19.84 -2.39 -3.64
C ASP A 108 -18.72 -2.69 -2.62
N ASN A 109 -17.55 -2.07 -2.79
CA ASN A 109 -16.34 -2.26 -1.97
C ASN A 109 -15.80 -0.93 -1.43
N LEU A 110 -16.67 -0.01 -0.99
CA LEU A 110 -16.19 1.24 -0.40
C LEU A 110 -15.39 0.98 0.89
N PRO A 111 -14.25 1.67 1.10
CA PRO A 111 -13.48 1.58 2.34
C PRO A 111 -14.31 1.99 3.54
N VAL A 112 -14.11 1.34 4.69
CA VAL A 112 -14.83 1.66 5.94
C VAL A 112 -14.52 3.08 6.40
N THR A 113 -13.27 3.53 6.20
CA THR A 113 -12.77 4.85 6.58
C THR A 113 -13.02 5.94 5.54
N ALA A 114 -13.70 5.62 4.42
CA ALA A 114 -14.04 6.62 3.41
C ALA A 114 -15.05 7.66 3.91
N PHE A 115 -15.66 7.41 5.08
CA PHE A 115 -16.61 8.31 5.72
C PHE A 115 -16.09 8.70 7.10
N SER A 116 -15.84 9.99 7.31
CA SER A 116 -15.74 10.57 8.65
C SER A 116 -17.15 10.68 9.23
N ASP A 117 -17.36 10.27 10.47
CA ASP A 117 -18.66 10.14 11.14
C ASP A 117 -19.50 11.43 11.24
N ASP A 118 -19.03 12.58 10.75
CA ASP A 118 -19.65 13.88 10.98
C ASP A 118 -20.54 14.44 9.86
N GLU A 119 -20.43 14.06 8.58
CA GLU A 119 -21.43 14.51 7.58
C GLU A 119 -21.71 13.46 6.51
N GLY A 120 -23.00 13.18 6.34
CA GLY A 120 -23.52 12.04 5.59
C GLY A 120 -23.23 12.06 4.09
N VAL A 121 -23.25 10.85 3.54
CA VAL A 121 -23.67 10.49 2.17
C VAL A 121 -23.39 11.57 1.11
N ILE A 122 -22.29 11.42 0.38
CA ILE A 122 -22.17 12.01 -0.96
C ILE A 122 -22.33 10.90 -2.00
N VAL A 123 -23.49 10.89 -2.67
CA VAL A 123 -23.77 10.07 -3.86
C VAL A 123 -23.51 10.91 -5.12
N ARG A 124 -22.85 10.38 -6.17
CA ARG A 124 -23.35 10.24 -7.58
C ARG A 124 -22.27 10.18 -8.69
N VAL A 125 -22.32 9.05 -9.40
CA VAL A 125 -21.80 8.53 -10.69
C VAL A 125 -21.62 9.48 -11.92
N LYS A 126 -20.52 9.27 -12.69
CA LYS A 126 -20.32 9.19 -14.19
C LYS A 126 -18.99 9.89 -14.60
N HIS A 127 -18.06 9.39 -15.43
CA HIS A 127 -18.08 8.48 -16.59
C HIS A 127 -16.64 7.98 -16.96
N THR A 128 -16.59 6.84 -17.67
CA THR A 128 -15.45 6.07 -18.23
C THR A 128 -14.32 6.80 -19.00
N ASP A 129 -13.09 6.34 -18.85
CA ASP A 129 -12.30 5.76 -19.94
C ASP A 129 -11.32 4.66 -19.46
N ASP A 130 -11.18 3.65 -20.32
CA ASP A 130 -10.54 2.36 -20.08
C ASP A 130 -9.04 2.42 -20.34
N SER A 131 -8.21 2.29 -19.30
CA SER A 131 -6.84 1.77 -19.43
C SER A 131 -6.29 1.31 -18.08
N GLY A 132 -6.94 0.31 -17.46
CA GLY A 132 -6.42 -0.36 -16.26
C GLY A 132 -5.26 -1.30 -16.60
N ALA A 133 -4.11 -0.76 -16.98
CA ALA A 133 -2.92 -1.54 -17.26
C ALA A 133 -1.70 -0.98 -16.52
N ASP A 134 -0.88 -1.95 -16.08
CA ASP A 134 0.32 -1.89 -15.27
C ASP A 134 0.04 -1.76 -13.78
N LEU A 135 0.42 -2.80 -13.01
CA LEU A 135 1.05 -2.71 -11.69
C LEU A 135 1.34 -4.13 -11.13
N PHE A 136 2.64 -4.43 -11.02
CA PHE A 136 3.28 -5.41 -10.12
C PHE A 136 3.35 -6.89 -10.52
N ASP A 137 4.47 -7.27 -11.15
CA ASP A 137 5.02 -8.62 -11.08
C ASP A 137 6.15 -8.64 -10.03
N MET A 138 5.87 -9.14 -8.83
CA MET A 138 6.90 -9.53 -7.85
C MET A 138 6.48 -10.85 -7.20
N VAL A 139 7.21 -11.93 -7.51
CA VAL A 139 6.92 -13.29 -7.05
C VAL A 139 7.55 -13.53 -5.68
N ALA A 140 6.72 -13.84 -4.68
CA ALA A 140 7.18 -14.30 -3.36
C ALA A 140 7.26 -15.82 -3.29
N HIS A 141 8.16 -16.35 -2.47
CA HIS A 141 8.22 -17.78 -2.13
C HIS A 141 8.36 -17.93 -0.60
N ASN A 142 7.52 -18.76 0.01
CA ASN A 142 7.62 -19.19 1.41
C ASN A 142 7.63 -18.05 2.48
N GLY A 143 6.85 -16.99 2.30
CA GLY A 143 6.74 -15.90 3.29
C GLY A 143 7.91 -14.90 3.29
N TRP A 144 8.72 -14.91 2.23
CA TRP A 144 9.78 -13.94 1.99
C TRP A 144 9.58 -13.24 0.66
N VAL A 145 9.85 -11.93 0.64
CA VAL A 145 9.91 -11.12 -0.58
C VAL A 145 11.36 -10.72 -0.83
N ARG A 146 11.84 -11.00 -2.05
CA ARG A 146 13.14 -10.53 -2.54
C ARG A 146 12.99 -9.08 -3.00
N CYS A 147 13.78 -8.20 -2.41
CA CYS A 147 13.86 -6.80 -2.80
C CYS A 147 14.77 -6.63 -4.02
#